data_AF-A0A7S0QP86-F1
#
_entry.id   AF-A0A7S0QP86-F1
#
_cell.length_a   1.000
_cell.length_b   1.000
_cell.length_c   1.000
_cell.angle_alpha   90.00
_cell.angle_beta   90.00
_cell.angle_gamma   90.00
#
_symmetry.space_group_name_H-M   'P 1'
#
loop_
_entity.id
_entity.type
_entity.pdbx_description
1 polymer ?
#
loop_
_entity_poly.entity_id
_entity_poly.type
_entity_poly.pdbx_seq_one_letter_code
_entity_poly.pdbx_strand_id
1 'polypeptide(L)'
;GSPTVVAKIHHPCMGREGGLEVQVIHLKGAIEITALCDKADPYIKLTLHDGQFELGGEHLGEIARTETKNNAGGNAVFNEPFRMIKPARMEFLRVELWDENVTIDALQASGDVDLDEVYIDGKGAEQRPVLRTIELQYKGKAAGLVQLRLRLRL
;
A
#
# COMPACT_ATOMS: atom_id res chain seq x y z
N GLY A 1 -10.05 13.79 36.77
CA GLY A 1 -9.86 14.56 35.53
C GLY A 1 -10.37 13.72 34.39
N SER A 2 -11.40 14.19 33.69
CA SER A 2 -11.99 13.45 32.57
C SER A 2 -11.03 13.41 31.37
N PRO A 3 -10.88 12.27 30.68
CA PRO A 3 -10.06 12.21 29.47
C PRO A 3 -10.75 12.99 28.35
N THR A 4 -10.05 13.99 27.81
CA THR A 4 -10.42 14.67 26.56
C THR A 4 -10.32 13.68 25.43
N VAL A 5 -11.47 13.21 24.94
CA VAL A 5 -11.55 12.45 23.68
C VAL A 5 -11.32 13.45 22.55
N VAL A 6 -10.10 13.48 22.02
CA VAL A 6 -9.82 14.16 20.76
C VAL A 6 -10.48 13.33 19.66
N ALA A 7 -11.70 13.70 19.27
CA ALA A 7 -12.32 13.15 18.07
C ALA A 7 -11.43 13.51 16.88
N LYS A 8 -10.78 12.53 16.25
CA LYS A 8 -10.19 12.71 14.91
C LYS A 8 -11.33 13.16 14.01
N ILE A 9 -11.32 14.42 13.61
CA ILE A 9 -12.27 14.94 12.63
C ILE A 9 -11.92 14.28 11.31
N HIS A 10 -12.64 13.20 11.00
CA HIS A 10 -12.63 12.56 9.70
C HIS A 10 -13.13 13.62 8.72
N HIS A 11 -12.23 14.14 7.89
CA HIS A 11 -12.60 15.03 6.80
C HIS A 11 -12.82 14.10 5.61
N PRO A 12 -14.05 13.61 5.35
CA PRO A 12 -14.27 12.84 4.15
C PRO A 12 -13.78 13.71 3.00
N CYS A 13 -12.82 13.21 2.22
CA CYS A 13 -12.36 13.88 1.01
C CYS A 13 -13.54 13.87 0.00
N MET A 14 -14.52 14.73 0.27
CA MET A 14 -15.84 14.69 -0.33
C MET A 14 -15.76 15.01 -1.82
N GLY A 15 -16.10 14.02 -2.65
CA GLY A 15 -16.95 14.23 -3.81
C GLY A 15 -16.28 14.64 -5.12
N ARG A 16 -14.97 14.50 -5.28
CA ARG A 16 -14.34 14.65 -6.60
C ARG A 16 -13.66 13.34 -7.00
N GLU A 17 -14.09 12.81 -8.14
CA GLU A 17 -13.33 11.79 -8.88
C GLU A 17 -11.93 12.34 -9.16
N GLY A 18 -10.92 11.50 -9.02
CA GLY A 18 -9.53 11.88 -9.22
C GLY A 18 -8.65 10.66 -9.42
N GLY A 19 -7.39 10.89 -9.77
CA GLY A 19 -6.39 9.82 -9.85
C GLY A 19 -5.51 9.78 -8.60
N LEU A 20 -4.99 8.61 -8.28
CA LEU A 20 -3.87 8.46 -7.34
C LEU A 20 -2.79 7.62 -8.01
N GLU A 21 -1.60 8.19 -8.14
CA GLU A 21 -0.41 7.45 -8.55
C GLU A 21 0.24 6.86 -7.29
N VAL A 22 0.47 5.55 -7.30
CA VAL A 22 1.14 4.82 -6.22
C VAL A 22 2.38 4.19 -6.80
N GLN A 23 3.54 4.45 -6.22
CA GLN A 23 4.76 3.73 -6.54
C GLN A 23 5.22 2.95 -5.31
N VAL A 24 5.31 1.63 -5.46
CA VAL A 24 5.90 0.74 -4.46
C VAL A 24 7.41 0.83 -4.61
N ILE A 25 8.10 1.40 -3.64
CA ILE A 25 9.56 1.65 -3.74
C ILE A 25 10.32 0.41 -3.27
N HIS A 26 10.20 0.09 -1.98
CA HIS A 26 10.93 -1.03 -1.38
C HIS A 26 10.20 -1.63 -0.17
N LEU A 27 10.57 -2.88 0.11
CA LEU A 27 10.30 -3.62 1.32
C LEU A 27 11.58 -3.68 2.15
N LYS A 28 11.48 -3.49 3.47
CA LYS A 28 12.61 -3.60 4.39
C LYS A 28 12.24 -4.34 5.68
N GLY A 29 13.16 -5.20 6.12
CA GLY A 29 13.09 -5.86 7.42
C GLY A 29 11.86 -6.72 7.64
N ALA A 30 11.33 -7.31 6.57
CA ALA A 30 10.20 -8.22 6.71
C ALA A 30 10.62 -9.52 7.40
N ILE A 31 9.79 -9.98 8.33
CA ILE A 31 9.99 -11.27 9.01
C ILE A 31 9.61 -12.37 8.02
N GLU A 32 10.57 -13.23 7.71
CA GLU A 32 10.35 -14.41 6.86
C GLU A 32 9.61 -15.46 7.70
N ILE A 33 8.32 -15.66 7.46
CA ILE A 33 7.50 -16.61 8.25
C ILE A 33 7.63 -18.04 7.69
N THR A 34 8.06 -18.21 6.43
CA THR A 34 7.85 -19.46 5.70
C THR A 34 9.08 -20.28 5.32
N ALA A 35 10.33 -19.83 5.51
CA ALA A 35 11.43 -20.51 4.83
C ALA A 35 12.55 -21.00 5.76
N LEU A 36 12.49 -22.30 6.09
CA LEU A 36 13.57 -23.05 6.75
C LEU A 36 14.74 -23.36 5.80
N CYS A 37 14.58 -23.22 4.48
CA CYS A 37 15.57 -23.67 3.49
C CYS A 37 15.80 -22.77 2.26
N ASP A 38 14.91 -21.82 1.94
CA ASP A 38 15.11 -20.86 0.84
C ASP A 38 14.80 -19.44 1.32
N LYS A 39 15.07 -18.40 0.54
CA LYS A 39 14.59 -17.04 0.90
C LYS A 39 13.18 -16.86 0.35
N ALA A 40 12.39 -16.01 1.01
CA ALA A 40 11.09 -15.63 0.47
C ALA A 40 11.24 -14.96 -0.91
N ASP A 41 10.22 -15.14 -1.75
CA ASP A 41 10.02 -14.54 -3.06
C ASP A 41 8.93 -13.44 -2.94
N PRO A 42 9.24 -12.27 -2.37
CA PRO A 42 8.24 -11.28 -2.02
C PRO A 42 7.65 -10.57 -3.24
N TYR A 43 6.34 -10.30 -3.17
CA TYR A 43 5.65 -9.28 -3.94
C TYR A 43 4.69 -8.47 -3.07
N ILE A 44 4.39 -7.24 -3.50
CA ILE A 44 3.41 -6.37 -2.82
C ILE A 44 2.12 -6.39 -3.61
N LYS A 45 1.03 -6.75 -2.93
CA LYS A 45 -0.33 -6.63 -3.44
C LYS A 45 -0.98 -5.39 -2.86
N LEU A 46 -1.54 -4.58 -3.74
CA LEU A 46 -2.32 -3.40 -3.44
C LEU A 46 -3.79 -3.74 -3.68
N THR A 47 -4.63 -3.52 -2.68
CA THR A 47 -6.08 -3.74 -2.80
C THR A 47 -6.81 -2.46 -2.43
N LEU A 48 -7.79 -2.13 -3.26
CA LEU A 48 -8.48 -0.88 -3.21
C LEU A 48 -9.99 -1.14 -3.27
N HIS A 49 -10.65 -1.02 -2.11
CA HIS A 49 -12.08 -1.25 -2.02
C HIS A 49 -12.86 -0.20 -2.81
N ASP A 50 -13.77 -0.66 -3.66
CA ASP A 50 -14.67 0.15 -4.48
C ASP A 50 -13.99 1.02 -5.56
N GLY A 51 -12.72 0.80 -5.92
CA GLY A 51 -12.09 1.50 -7.04
C GLY A 51 -11.24 0.64 -7.97
N GLN A 52 -10.52 1.29 -8.89
CA GLN A 52 -9.87 0.58 -9.99
C GLN A 52 -8.42 1.01 -10.19
N PHE A 53 -7.56 0.01 -10.37
CA PHE A 53 -6.18 0.15 -10.79
C PHE A 53 -6.06 0.13 -12.31
N GLU A 54 -5.10 0.88 -12.82
CA GLU A 54 -4.67 0.89 -14.21
C GLU A 54 -3.15 0.81 -14.32
N LEU A 55 -2.67 0.06 -15.30
CA LEU A 55 -1.25 0.03 -15.68
C LEU A 55 -1.14 0.04 -17.21
N GLY A 56 -0.39 1.00 -17.75
CA GLY A 56 -0.23 1.11 -19.22
C GLY A 56 -1.52 1.39 -20.00
N GLY A 57 -2.61 1.78 -19.33
CA GLY A 57 -3.94 1.95 -19.95
C GLY A 57 -4.83 0.70 -19.88
N GLU A 58 -4.35 -0.40 -19.28
CA GLU A 58 -5.16 -1.59 -19.01
C GLU A 58 -5.79 -1.52 -17.63
N HIS A 59 -7.09 -1.83 -17.53
CA HIS A 59 -7.80 -1.92 -16.26
C HIS A 59 -7.46 -3.22 -15.53
N LEU A 60 -6.89 -3.10 -14.32
CA LEU A 60 -6.52 -4.23 -13.46
C LEU A 60 -7.62 -4.60 -12.45
N GLY A 61 -8.70 -3.79 -12.35
CA GLY A 61 -9.76 -3.97 -11.36
C GLY A 61 -9.35 -3.48 -9.97
N GLU A 62 -9.86 -4.08 -8.91
CA GLU A 62 -9.66 -3.64 -7.51
C GLU A 62 -8.30 -4.02 -6.91
N ILE A 63 -7.49 -4.77 -7.67
CA ILE A 63 -6.23 -5.36 -7.20
C ILE A 63 -5.13 -5.04 -8.20
N ALA A 64 -4.00 -4.55 -7.69
CA ALA A 64 -2.74 -4.53 -8.42
C ALA A 64 -1.67 -5.27 -7.61
N ARG A 65 -0.64 -5.76 -8.27
CA ARG A 65 0.54 -6.33 -7.59
C ARG A 65 1.81 -5.96 -8.32
N THR A 66 2.91 -5.90 -7.58
CA THR A 66 4.24 -5.80 -8.16
C THR A 66 4.67 -7.13 -8.77
N GLU A 67 5.73 -7.10 -9.56
CA GLU A 67 6.49 -8.30 -9.87
C GLU A 67 7.09 -8.92 -8.59
N THR A 68 7.20 -10.25 -8.60
CA THR A 68 7.91 -11.02 -7.59
C THR A 68 9.42 -10.72 -7.66
N LYS A 69 10.08 -10.64 -6.50
CA LYS A 69 11.55 -10.55 -6.42
C LYS A 69 12.12 -11.86 -5.87
N ASN A 70 12.65 -12.68 -6.77
CA ASN A 70 13.16 -14.01 -6.43
C ASN A 70 14.31 -13.94 -5.41
N ASN A 71 14.23 -14.76 -4.36
CA ASN A 71 15.19 -14.92 -3.27
C ASN A 71 15.58 -13.61 -2.57
N ALA A 72 14.68 -12.63 -2.54
CA ALA A 72 14.92 -11.34 -1.92
C ALA A 72 14.75 -11.39 -0.39
N GLY A 73 13.98 -12.35 0.12
CA GLY A 73 13.73 -12.49 1.55
C GLY A 73 13.03 -11.26 2.13
N GLY A 74 13.43 -10.85 3.33
CA GLY A 74 12.85 -9.69 4.01
C GLY A 74 13.15 -8.30 3.41
N ASN A 75 13.88 -8.19 2.30
CA ASN A 75 14.28 -6.91 1.71
C ASN A 75 14.23 -6.94 0.18
N ALA A 76 13.44 -6.06 -0.43
CA ALA A 76 13.25 -6.04 -1.88
C ALA A 76 13.07 -4.60 -2.40
N VAL A 77 13.51 -4.34 -3.62
CA VAL A 77 13.30 -3.05 -4.32
C VAL A 77 12.44 -3.32 -5.55
N PHE A 78 11.32 -2.59 -5.66
CA PHE A 78 10.34 -2.75 -6.74
C PHE A 78 10.42 -1.55 -7.70
N ASN A 79 10.25 -0.34 -7.17
CA ASN A 79 10.11 0.92 -7.94
C ASN A 79 8.96 0.92 -8.97
N GLU A 80 7.95 0.08 -8.76
CA GLU A 80 6.87 -0.15 -9.73
C GLU A 80 5.73 0.86 -9.54
N PRO A 81 5.34 1.62 -10.58
CA PRO A 81 4.25 2.58 -10.51
C PRO A 81 2.91 1.95 -10.90
N PHE A 82 1.86 2.35 -10.20
CA PHE A 82 0.46 2.04 -10.46
C PHE A 82 -0.33 3.34 -10.55
N ARG A 83 -1.30 3.38 -11.45
CA ARG A 83 -2.31 4.45 -11.47
C ARG A 83 -3.61 3.90 -10.92
N MET A 84 -4.33 4.73 -10.21
CA MET A 84 -5.62 4.38 -9.64
C MET A 84 -6.61 5.45 -10.01
N ILE A 85 -7.80 5.03 -10.43
CA ILE A 85 -8.96 5.89 -10.51
C ILE A 85 -9.62 5.83 -9.13
N LYS A 86 -9.45 6.90 -8.36
CA LYS A 86 -10.06 7.05 -7.03
C LYS A 86 -11.54 7.40 -7.22
N PRO A 87 -12.49 6.59 -6.73
CA PRO A 87 -13.89 6.95 -6.61
C PRO A 87 -14.09 8.02 -5.54
N ALA A 88 -15.29 8.61 -5.56
CA ALA A 88 -15.68 9.73 -4.70
C ALA A 88 -15.67 9.45 -3.19
N ARG A 89 -15.57 8.17 -2.76
CA ARG A 89 -15.47 7.76 -1.36
C ARG A 89 -14.38 6.71 -1.24
N MET A 90 -13.23 7.10 -0.70
CA MET A 90 -12.14 6.19 -0.44
C MET A 90 -11.36 6.61 0.79
N GLU A 91 -11.37 5.71 1.76
CA GLU A 91 -10.73 5.89 3.06
C GLU A 91 -9.38 5.17 3.12
N PHE A 92 -9.26 3.94 2.59
CA PHE A 92 -8.06 3.12 2.78
C PHE A 92 -7.53 2.43 1.51
N LEU A 93 -6.20 2.40 1.37
CA LEU A 93 -5.47 1.52 0.46
C LEU A 93 -4.84 0.39 1.28
N ARG A 94 -5.26 -0.85 1.00
CA ARG A 94 -4.69 -2.05 1.62
C ARG A 94 -3.38 -2.42 0.94
N VAL A 95 -2.35 -2.67 1.73
CA VAL A 95 -1.02 -3.07 1.28
C VAL A 95 -0.67 -4.41 1.93
N GLU A 96 -0.39 -5.42 1.12
CA GLU A 96 -0.13 -6.77 1.58
C GLU A 96 1.20 -7.26 1.03
N LEU A 97 2.01 -7.86 1.90
CA LEU A 97 3.21 -8.60 1.51
C LEU A 97 2.86 -10.07 1.36
N TRP A 98 3.14 -10.60 0.18
CA TRP A 98 2.96 -12.00 -0.15
C TRP A 98 4.30 -12.64 -0.52
N ASP A 99 4.39 -13.94 -0.32
CA ASP A 99 5.51 -14.80 -0.70
C ASP A 99 5.03 -15.73 -1.81
N GLU A 100 5.55 -15.56 -3.02
CA GLU A 100 5.20 -16.41 -4.16
C GLU A 100 5.73 -17.82 -3.91
N ASN A 101 4.87 -18.82 -4.00
CA ASN A 101 5.23 -20.20 -3.74
C ASN A 101 4.69 -21.10 -4.85
N VAL A 102 5.40 -22.19 -5.14
CA VAL A 102 5.05 -23.11 -6.25
C VAL A 102 3.62 -23.66 -6.14
N THR A 103 3.09 -23.80 -4.92
CA THR A 103 1.77 -24.41 -4.68
C THR A 103 0.69 -23.38 -4.34
N ILE A 104 0.92 -22.53 -3.34
CA ILE A 104 -0.04 -21.50 -2.90
C ILE A 104 0.76 -20.33 -2.32
N ASP A 105 0.54 -19.14 -2.84
CA ASP A 105 1.12 -17.91 -2.29
C ASP A 105 0.68 -17.68 -0.84
N ALA A 106 1.62 -17.25 -0.01
CA ALA A 106 1.39 -17.06 1.42
C ALA A 106 1.37 -15.57 1.77
N LEU A 107 0.28 -15.10 2.37
CA LEU A 107 0.23 -13.78 2.99
C LEU A 107 1.18 -13.73 4.18
N GLN A 108 2.19 -12.87 4.10
CA GLN A 108 3.20 -12.69 5.15
C GLN A 108 2.81 -11.56 6.10
N ALA A 109 2.32 -10.43 5.60
CA ALA A 109 1.97 -9.28 6.42
C ALA A 109 1.06 -8.31 5.67
N SER A 110 0.40 -7.40 6.39
CA SER A 110 -0.50 -6.42 5.79
C SER A 110 -0.59 -5.13 6.59
N GLY A 111 -0.94 -4.04 5.93
CA GLY A 111 -1.20 -2.75 6.55
C GLY A 111 -2.10 -1.88 5.68
N ASP A 112 -2.63 -0.82 6.26
CA ASP A 112 -3.57 0.10 5.57
C ASP A 112 -2.96 1.50 5.51
N VAL A 113 -3.19 2.17 4.38
CA VAL A 113 -2.88 3.60 4.21
C VAL A 113 -4.18 4.37 4.24
N ASP A 114 -4.31 5.28 5.19
CA ASP A 114 -5.38 6.27 5.20
C ASP A 114 -5.14 7.29 4.06
N LEU A 115 -6.02 7.27 3.07
CA LEU A 115 -5.93 8.12 1.88
C LEU A 115 -6.39 9.56 2.16
N ASP A 116 -7.14 9.81 3.24
CA ASP A 116 -7.51 11.16 3.66
C ASP A 116 -6.29 11.87 4.24
N GLU A 117 -5.48 11.18 5.05
CA GLU A 117 -4.21 11.73 5.55
C GLU A 117 -3.24 12.05 4.39
N VAL A 118 -3.20 11.23 3.36
CA VAL A 118 -2.41 11.50 2.14
C VAL A 118 -2.96 12.71 1.37
N TYR A 119 -4.27 12.87 1.35
CA TYR A 119 -4.94 14.01 0.71
C TYR A 119 -4.71 15.33 1.41
N ILE A 120 -4.81 15.35 2.73
CA ILE A 120 -4.53 16.52 3.56
C ILE A 120 -3.08 16.97 3.34
N ASP A 121 -2.13 16.04 3.41
CA ASP A 121 -0.71 16.35 3.19
C ASP A 121 -0.42 16.81 1.75
N GLY A 122 -1.10 16.22 0.76
CA GLY A 122 -0.94 16.58 -0.65
C GLY A 122 -1.56 17.93 -1.02
N LYS A 123 -2.63 18.37 -0.35
CA LYS A 123 -3.32 19.64 -0.62
C LYS A 123 -2.50 20.87 -0.25
N GLY A 124 -1.64 20.77 0.76
CA GLY A 124 -0.74 21.86 1.15
C GLY A 124 0.49 22.00 0.23
N ALA A 125 0.75 21.01 -0.62
CA ALA A 125 2.01 20.86 -1.32
C ALA A 125 1.81 20.62 -2.83
N GLU A 126 1.42 21.63 -3.61
CA GLU A 126 1.57 21.69 -5.09
C GLU A 126 1.45 20.36 -5.90
N GLN A 127 0.54 19.44 -5.53
CA GLN A 127 0.48 18.08 -6.13
C GLN A 127 1.82 17.30 -6.10
N ARG A 128 2.69 17.55 -5.11
CA ARG A 128 3.96 16.86 -4.93
C ARG A 128 3.72 15.44 -4.42
N PRO A 129 4.56 14.46 -4.83
CA PRO A 129 4.48 13.13 -4.26
C PRO A 129 4.77 13.13 -2.76
N VAL A 130 3.95 12.42 -2.00
CA VAL A 130 4.10 12.17 -0.57
C VAL A 130 4.76 10.81 -0.38
N LEU A 131 5.83 10.75 0.41
CA LEU A 131 6.42 9.47 0.82
C LEU A 131 5.75 8.97 2.08
N ARG A 132 5.33 7.71 2.08
CA ARG A 132 4.76 7.02 3.24
C ARG A 132 5.53 5.74 3.51
N THR A 133 5.84 5.51 4.78
CA THR A 133 6.37 4.23 5.24
C THR A 133 5.30 3.58 6.07
N ILE A 134 4.94 2.35 5.70
CA ILE A 134 3.86 1.59 6.31
C ILE A 134 4.49 0.46 7.08
N GLU A 135 4.13 0.34 8.35
CA GLU A 135 4.42 -0.86 9.13
C GLU A 135 3.41 -1.94 8.79
N LEU A 136 3.90 -3.03 8.22
CA LEU A 136 3.11 -4.22 7.95
C LEU A 136 3.01 -5.05 9.23
N GLN A 137 1.84 -5.64 9.44
CA GLN A 137 1.56 -6.47 10.59
C GLN A 137 1.17 -7.89 10.18
N TYR A 138 1.60 -8.84 11.00
CA TYR A 138 1.16 -10.23 10.96
C TYR A 138 0.74 -10.67 12.35
N LYS A 139 -0.51 -11.13 12.50
CA LYS A 139 -1.09 -11.56 13.79
C LYS A 139 -0.86 -10.52 14.90
N GLY A 140 -1.01 -9.23 14.57
CA GLY A 140 -0.87 -8.10 15.51
C GLY A 140 0.56 -7.74 15.91
N LYS A 141 1.58 -8.29 15.22
CA LYS A 141 2.99 -7.93 15.43
C LYS A 141 3.56 -7.26 14.19
N ALA A 142 4.45 -6.27 14.39
CA ALA A 142 5.22 -5.67 13.32
C ALA A 142 6.02 -6.75 12.57
N ALA A 143 5.90 -6.76 11.25
CA ALA A 143 6.38 -7.83 10.38
C ALA A 143 7.13 -7.31 9.14
N GLY A 144 7.31 -5.99 9.00
CA GLY A 144 8.10 -5.38 7.94
C GLY A 144 7.70 -3.93 7.66
N LEU A 145 8.48 -3.24 6.84
CA LEU A 145 8.20 -1.86 6.41
C LEU A 145 8.11 -1.80 4.89
N VAL A 146 7.06 -1.18 4.36
CA VAL A 146 6.92 -0.86 2.94
C VAL A 146 6.96 0.64 2.75
N GLN A 147 7.80 1.11 1.84
CA GLN A 147 7.83 2.52 1.44
C GLN A 147 7.06 2.73 0.14
N LEU A 148 6.07 3.61 0.19
CA LEU A 148 5.29 4.07 -0.95
C LEU A 148 5.58 5.52 -1.28
N ARG A 149 5.47 5.86 -2.56
CA ARG A 149 5.34 7.23 -3.04
C ARG A 149 3.95 7.41 -3.63
N LEU A 150 3.19 8.36 -3.09
CA LEU A 150 1.79 8.60 -3.40
C LEU A 150 1.63 9.99 -3.99
N ARG A 151 0.94 10.12 -5.13
CA ARG A 151 0.68 11.43 -5.74
C ARG A 151 -0.77 11.53 -6.20
N LEU A 152 -1.47 12.50 -5.64
CA LEU A 152 -2.84 12.80 -6.04
C LEU A 152 -2.88 13.57 -7.37
N ARG A 153 -3.80 13.16 -8.23
CA ARG A 153 -4.18 13.81 -9.48
C ARG A 153 -5.62 14.29 -9.28
N LEU A 154 -5.78 15.59 -9.06
CA LEU A 154 -7.09 16.24 -8.91
C LEU A 154 -7.55 16.85 -10.22
#